data_AF-A0A0J1D330-F1
#
_entry.id   AF-A0A0J1D330-F1
#
_cell.length_a   1.000
_cell.length_b   1.000
_cell.length_c   1.000
_cell.angle_alpha   90.00
_cell.angle_beta   90.00
_cell.angle_gamma   90.00
#
_symmetry.space_group_name_H-M   'P 1'
#
loop_
_entity.id
_entity.type
_entity.pdbx_description
1 polymer ?
#
loop_
_entity_poly.entity_id
_entity_poly.type
_entity_poly.pdbx_seq_one_letter_code
_entity_poly.pdbx_strand_id
1 'polypeptide(L)'
;MASRGSKINSPASRRAYSARIALACAVVLALGACAQPWQGFQAGEQESAVIAKLGPPREVYNLPNGSKRLMWPTQPWGEFTTAADIDATGKVISVRQVLQPSEFYRAEPGKWTKDDVLVNFGRPEETAYFPLMKREVWTYRYLEDDVWYQLFHFYFDDTGVLRATQKSPDPLHEHNGNDQPF
;
A
#
# COMPACT_ATOMS: atom_id res chain seq x y z
N MET A 1 -8.80 -75.31 -14.39
CA MET A 1 -9.54 -74.10 -14.81
C MET A 1 -9.53 -73.12 -13.66
N ALA A 2 -8.81 -72.01 -13.79
CA ALA A 2 -8.64 -71.02 -12.73
C ALA A 2 -9.41 -69.74 -13.04
N SER A 3 -9.98 -69.18 -11.96
CA SER A 3 -10.12 -67.76 -11.66
C SER A 3 -11.09 -66.90 -12.46
N ARG A 4 -12.07 -66.33 -11.74
CA ARG A 4 -12.27 -64.86 -11.69
C ARG A 4 -13.12 -64.47 -10.48
N GLY A 5 -12.45 -64.08 -9.40
CA GLY A 5 -13.09 -63.34 -8.29
C GLY A 5 -13.07 -61.84 -8.59
N SER A 6 -14.25 -61.25 -8.78
CA SER A 6 -14.43 -59.80 -8.88
C SER A 6 -14.26 -59.18 -7.49
N LYS A 7 -13.21 -58.36 -7.29
CA LYS A 7 -13.06 -57.57 -6.06
C LYS A 7 -13.92 -56.32 -6.14
N ILE A 8 -14.86 -56.26 -5.20
CA ILE A 8 -15.87 -55.24 -4.99
C ILE A 8 -15.20 -53.92 -4.59
N ASN A 9 -15.46 -52.85 -5.35
CA ASN A 9 -15.04 -51.49 -5.00
C ASN A 9 -16.01 -50.92 -3.95
N SER A 10 -15.58 -50.87 -2.69
CA SER A 10 -16.37 -50.28 -1.60
C SER A 10 -16.46 -48.75 -1.72
N PRO A 11 -17.65 -48.15 -1.65
CA PRO A 11 -17.86 -46.70 -1.82
C PRO A 11 -17.34 -45.82 -0.66
N ALA A 12 -16.98 -46.43 0.46
CA ALA A 12 -16.49 -45.73 1.66
C ALA A 12 -15.10 -45.09 1.49
N SER A 13 -14.22 -45.70 0.67
CA SER A 13 -12.86 -45.20 0.45
C SER A 13 -12.81 -43.93 -0.41
N ARG A 14 -13.80 -43.75 -1.31
CA ARG A 14 -13.89 -42.58 -2.19
C ARG A 14 -14.29 -41.32 -1.42
N ARG A 15 -15.25 -41.42 -0.49
CA ARG A 15 -15.73 -40.28 0.32
C ARG A 15 -14.64 -39.69 1.24
N ALA A 16 -13.81 -40.55 1.84
CA ALA A 16 -12.72 -40.11 2.72
C ALA A 16 -11.58 -39.42 1.95
N TYR A 17 -11.32 -39.84 0.70
CA TYR A 17 -10.32 -39.24 -0.16
C TYR A 17 -10.77 -37.85 -0.66
N SER A 18 -12.05 -37.73 -1.05
CA SER A 18 -12.66 -36.46 -1.46
C SER A 18 -12.67 -35.42 -0.35
N ALA A 19 -12.95 -35.82 0.90
CA ALA A 19 -12.95 -34.92 2.05
C ALA A 19 -11.53 -34.39 2.39
N ARG A 20 -10.49 -35.22 2.24
CA ARG A 20 -9.09 -34.81 2.46
C ARG A 20 -8.57 -33.87 1.36
N ILE A 21 -8.96 -34.09 0.11
CA ILE A 21 -8.63 -33.19 -1.00
C ILE A 21 -9.36 -31.84 -0.84
N ALA A 22 -10.64 -31.86 -0.47
CA ALA A 22 -11.40 -30.63 -0.24
C ALA A 22 -10.83 -29.80 0.92
N LEU A 23 -10.40 -30.45 2.01
CA LEU A 23 -9.76 -29.78 3.14
C LEU A 23 -8.37 -29.22 2.78
N ALA A 24 -7.58 -29.95 1.98
CA ALA A 24 -6.29 -29.47 1.50
C ALA A 24 -6.42 -28.26 0.56
N CYS A 25 -7.41 -28.26 -0.36
CA CYS A 25 -7.70 -27.12 -1.22
C CYS A 25 -8.20 -25.90 -0.42
N ALA A 26 -9.00 -26.11 0.63
CA ALA A 26 -9.47 -25.02 1.50
C ALA A 26 -8.33 -24.36 2.28
N VAL A 27 -7.34 -25.12 2.73
CA VAL A 27 -6.15 -24.58 3.42
C VAL A 27 -5.25 -23.78 2.46
N VAL A 28 -5.06 -24.24 1.21
CA VAL A 28 -4.26 -23.51 0.21
C VAL A 28 -4.94 -22.21 -0.23
N LEU A 29 -6.27 -22.21 -0.38
CA LEU A 29 -7.03 -21.00 -0.72
C LEU A 29 -7.07 -19.98 0.44
N ALA A 30 -7.04 -20.43 1.70
CA ALA A 30 -7.03 -19.55 2.85
C ALA A 30 -5.70 -18.77 3.03
N LEU A 31 -4.59 -19.28 2.48
CA LEU A 31 -3.26 -18.66 2.62
C LEU A 31 -2.96 -17.60 1.54
N GLY A 32 -3.74 -17.52 0.47
CA GLY A 32 -3.51 -16.59 -0.65
C GLY A 32 -4.10 -15.18 -0.48
N ALA A 33 -4.88 -14.95 0.59
CA ALA A 33 -5.69 -13.74 0.72
C ALA A 33 -4.94 -12.51 1.26
N CYS A 34 -3.68 -12.64 1.70
CA CYS A 34 -2.92 -11.55 2.35
C CYS A 34 -1.65 -11.13 1.58
N ALA A 35 -1.56 -11.42 0.28
CA ALA A 35 -0.41 -10.99 -0.52
C ALA A 35 -0.65 -9.56 -1.03
N GLN A 36 0.01 -8.58 -0.42
CA GLN A 36 -0.04 -7.20 -0.89
C GLN A 36 0.75 -7.06 -2.21
N PRO A 37 0.29 -6.23 -3.17
CA PRO A 37 0.90 -6.16 -4.50
C PRO A 37 2.37 -5.68 -4.50
N TRP A 38 2.76 -4.89 -3.49
CA TRP A 38 4.14 -4.45 -3.27
C TRP A 38 5.04 -5.48 -2.56
N GLN A 39 4.51 -6.63 -2.15
CA GLN A 39 5.30 -7.71 -1.55
C GLN A 39 5.87 -8.65 -2.62
N GLY A 40 6.95 -9.34 -2.25
CA GLY A 40 7.56 -10.39 -3.09
C GLY A 40 8.58 -9.91 -4.12
N PHE A 41 9.11 -8.70 -3.96
CA PHE A 41 10.28 -8.23 -4.73
C PHE A 41 11.57 -8.51 -3.94
N GLN A 42 12.61 -8.94 -4.64
CA GLN A 42 13.94 -9.11 -4.07
C GLN A 42 14.84 -7.92 -4.42
N ALA A 43 15.64 -7.47 -3.45
CA ALA A 43 16.69 -6.50 -3.73
C ALA A 43 17.68 -7.06 -4.78
N GLY A 44 18.10 -6.22 -5.73
CA GLY A 44 18.97 -6.58 -6.85
C GLY A 44 18.26 -7.00 -8.14
N GLU A 45 16.93 -7.20 -8.09
CA GLU A 45 16.10 -7.40 -9.29
C GLU A 45 16.19 -6.21 -10.25
N GLN A 46 15.91 -6.44 -11.53
CA GLN A 46 15.87 -5.34 -12.50
C GLN A 46 14.59 -4.51 -12.30
N GLU A 47 14.68 -3.20 -12.50
CA GLU A 47 13.53 -2.29 -12.52
C GLU A 47 12.38 -2.81 -13.41
N SER A 48 12.72 -3.43 -14.54
CA SER A 48 11.76 -4.03 -15.47
C SER A 48 10.88 -5.10 -14.83
N ALA A 49 11.35 -5.81 -13.81
CA ALA A 49 10.54 -6.79 -13.08
C ALA A 49 9.44 -6.12 -12.26
N VAL A 50 9.74 -4.99 -11.63
CA VAL A 50 8.76 -4.19 -10.88
C VAL A 50 7.72 -3.61 -11.82
N ILE A 51 8.16 -3.01 -12.92
CA ILE A 51 7.27 -2.44 -13.94
C ILE A 51 6.41 -3.52 -14.60
N ALA A 52 6.96 -4.71 -14.84
CA ALA A 52 6.18 -5.83 -15.41
C ALA A 52 5.04 -6.27 -14.47
N LYS A 53 5.24 -6.17 -13.15
CA LYS A 53 4.23 -6.57 -12.16
C LYS A 53 3.24 -5.47 -11.80
N LEU A 54 3.71 -4.22 -11.64
CA LEU A 54 2.90 -3.08 -11.18
C LEU A 54 2.40 -2.18 -12.33
N GLY A 55 2.89 -2.38 -13.54
CA GLY A 55 2.67 -1.49 -14.67
C GLY A 55 3.61 -0.27 -14.67
N PRO A 56 3.42 0.67 -15.61
CA PRO A 56 4.22 1.88 -15.66
C PRO A 56 3.98 2.76 -14.41
N PRO A 57 5.04 3.33 -13.80
CA PRO A 57 4.89 4.25 -12.67
C PRO A 57 4.19 5.53 -13.11
N ARG A 58 3.43 6.14 -12.19
CA ARG A 58 2.75 7.43 -12.45
C ARG A 58 3.59 8.62 -12.02
N GLU A 59 4.52 8.40 -11.10
CA GLU A 59 5.45 9.41 -10.60
C GLU A 59 6.86 8.84 -10.51
N VAL A 60 7.85 9.67 -10.82
CA VAL A 60 9.27 9.35 -10.77
C VAL A 60 10.00 10.52 -10.13
N TYR A 61 10.77 10.22 -9.09
CA TYR A 61 11.55 11.21 -8.34
C TYR A 61 13.02 10.82 -8.35
N ASN A 62 13.92 11.79 -8.57
CA ASN A 62 15.35 11.57 -8.44
C ASN A 62 15.77 11.74 -6.98
N LEU A 63 16.59 10.83 -6.47
CA LEU A 63 17.10 10.85 -5.12
C LEU A 63 18.56 11.37 -5.10
N PRO A 64 19.03 11.99 -3.99
CA PRO A 64 20.34 12.63 -3.92
C PRO A 64 21.55 11.72 -4.20
N ASN A 65 21.40 10.42 -3.95
CA ASN A 65 22.42 9.39 -4.17
C ASN A 65 22.47 8.89 -5.63
N GLY A 66 21.75 9.52 -6.56
CA GLY A 66 21.64 9.09 -7.96
C GLY A 66 20.69 7.91 -8.18
N SER A 67 20.04 7.41 -7.12
CA SER A 67 18.92 6.48 -7.26
C SER A 67 17.66 7.25 -7.67
N LYS A 68 16.63 6.53 -8.11
CA LYS A 68 15.32 7.08 -8.41
C LYS A 68 14.25 6.32 -7.65
N ARG A 69 13.18 7.02 -7.31
CA ARG A 69 11.98 6.44 -6.73
C ARG A 69 10.86 6.43 -7.75
N LEU A 70 10.34 5.26 -8.04
CA LEU A 70 9.16 5.05 -8.86
C LEU A 70 7.96 4.93 -7.94
N MET A 71 6.83 5.57 -8.26
CA MET A 71 5.62 5.48 -7.46
C MET A 71 4.38 5.17 -8.28
N TRP A 72 3.48 4.41 -7.65
CA TRP A 72 2.17 4.02 -8.15
C TRP A 72 1.09 4.46 -7.14
N PRO A 73 0.79 5.77 -7.05
CA PRO A 73 -0.32 6.26 -6.23
C PRO A 73 -1.65 5.76 -6.78
N THR A 74 -2.61 5.39 -5.93
CA THR A 74 -3.96 4.95 -6.35
C THR A 74 -5.00 6.07 -6.37
N GLN A 75 -4.56 7.32 -6.26
CA GLN A 75 -5.36 8.56 -6.30
C GLN A 75 -6.33 8.69 -7.50
N PRO A 76 -7.37 9.54 -7.40
CA PRO A 76 -7.68 10.45 -6.27
C PRO A 76 -8.34 9.76 -5.06
N TRP A 77 -9.03 8.64 -5.25
CA TRP A 77 -9.75 7.93 -4.20
C TRP A 77 -8.94 6.78 -3.58
N GLY A 78 -7.61 6.86 -3.65
CA GLY A 78 -6.74 5.76 -3.30
C GLY A 78 -6.07 5.94 -1.96
N GLU A 79 -6.03 4.87 -1.17
CA GLU A 79 -5.43 4.86 0.17
C GLU A 79 -3.96 4.42 0.19
N PHE A 80 -3.39 4.15 -0.99
CA PHE A 80 -2.15 3.39 -1.14
C PHE A 80 -1.25 4.00 -2.21
N THR A 81 0.03 4.12 -1.91
CA THR A 81 1.09 4.44 -2.88
C THR A 81 2.23 3.44 -2.72
N THR A 82 2.36 2.54 -3.68
CA THR A 82 3.56 1.70 -3.74
C THR A 82 4.72 2.55 -4.26
N ALA A 83 5.87 2.50 -3.60
CA ALA A 83 7.11 3.08 -4.07
C ALA A 83 8.19 2.02 -4.24
N ALA A 84 8.98 2.11 -5.31
CA ALA A 84 10.17 1.32 -5.55
C ALA A 84 11.39 2.21 -5.65
N ASP A 85 12.41 1.95 -4.84
CA ASP A 85 13.71 2.61 -4.91
C ASP A 85 14.60 1.81 -5.86
N ILE A 86 15.10 2.46 -6.91
CA ILE A 86 15.93 1.88 -7.95
C ILE A 86 17.29 2.56 -7.93
N ASP A 87 18.37 1.79 -7.76
CA ASP A 87 19.73 2.31 -7.78
C ASP A 87 20.13 2.89 -9.15
N ALA A 88 21.28 3.57 -9.18
CA ALA A 88 21.81 4.17 -10.40
C ALA A 88 22.12 3.14 -11.52
N THR A 89 22.17 1.84 -11.19
CA THR A 89 22.39 0.75 -12.15
C THR A 89 21.08 0.13 -12.68
N GLY A 90 19.93 0.63 -12.24
CA GLY A 90 18.62 0.11 -12.64
C GLY A 90 18.17 -1.11 -11.85
N LYS A 91 18.73 -1.34 -10.66
CA LYS A 91 18.35 -2.44 -9.77
C LYS A 91 17.48 -1.99 -8.60
N VAL A 92 16.55 -2.84 -8.22
CA VAL A 92 15.65 -2.62 -7.08
C VAL A 92 16.44 -2.65 -5.78
N ILE A 93 16.33 -1.59 -4.99
CA ILE A 93 16.82 -1.51 -3.62
C ILE A 93 15.71 -1.97 -2.66
N SER A 94 14.51 -1.40 -2.82
CA SER A 94 13.35 -1.72 -1.98
C SER A 94 12.05 -1.43 -2.70
N VAL A 95 10.97 -2.13 -2.32
CA VAL A 95 9.59 -1.84 -2.74
C VAL A 95 8.70 -1.87 -1.50
N ARG A 96 7.91 -0.81 -1.29
CA ARG A 96 7.12 -0.63 -0.07
C ARG A 96 5.90 0.26 -0.27
N GLN A 97 4.94 0.15 0.64
CA GLN A 97 3.82 1.08 0.77
C GLN A 97 4.28 2.32 1.57
N VAL A 98 4.04 3.52 1.03
CA VAL A 98 4.53 4.76 1.65
C VAL A 98 3.45 5.55 2.40
N LEU A 99 2.16 5.28 2.14
CA LEU A 99 1.06 5.94 2.85
C LEU A 99 0.68 5.16 4.10
N GLN A 100 1.52 5.23 5.13
CA GLN A 100 1.30 4.53 6.40
C GLN A 100 1.99 5.24 7.58
N PRO A 101 1.56 5.03 8.83
CA PRO A 101 2.05 5.80 9.98
C PRO A 101 3.57 5.68 10.18
N SER A 102 4.12 4.48 10.02
CA SER A 102 5.57 4.22 10.14
C SER A 102 6.41 5.00 9.12
N GLU A 103 5.79 5.46 8.04
CA GLU A 103 6.42 6.24 6.98
C GLU A 103 6.22 7.74 7.20
N PHE A 104 4.98 8.14 7.52
CA PHE A 104 4.61 9.53 7.79
C PHE A 104 5.34 10.12 8.99
N TYR A 105 5.47 9.39 10.09
CA TYR A 105 6.11 9.88 11.31
C TYR A 105 7.64 10.00 11.22
N ARG A 106 8.24 9.63 10.09
CA ARG A 106 9.65 9.95 9.79
C ARG A 106 9.83 11.40 9.35
N ALA A 107 8.75 12.10 8.99
CA ALA A 107 8.80 13.48 8.59
C ALA A 107 9.28 14.36 9.76
N GLU A 108 10.21 15.29 9.48
CA GLU A 108 10.82 16.14 10.50
C GLU A 108 10.37 17.60 10.35
N PRO A 109 9.42 18.07 11.16
CA PRO A 109 9.06 19.48 11.20
C PRO A 109 10.26 20.38 11.47
N GLY A 110 10.33 21.50 10.74
CA GLY A 110 11.42 22.46 10.77
C GLY A 110 12.62 22.11 9.89
N LYS A 111 12.64 20.91 9.29
CA LYS A 111 13.70 20.46 8.38
C LYS A 111 13.19 20.05 7.01
N TRP A 112 12.16 19.21 6.98
CA TRP A 112 11.59 18.73 5.72
C TRP A 112 10.90 19.88 4.99
N THR A 113 11.00 19.84 3.68
CA THR A 113 10.35 20.74 2.74
C THR A 113 9.22 20.03 2.01
N LYS A 114 8.47 20.78 1.22
CA LYS A 114 7.51 20.23 0.26
C LYS A 114 8.12 19.16 -0.65
N ASP A 115 9.34 19.40 -1.14
CA ASP A 115 10.03 18.46 -2.01
C ASP A 115 10.35 17.15 -1.29
N ASP A 116 10.75 17.22 -0.01
CA ASP A 116 10.98 16.02 0.80
C ASP A 116 9.68 15.21 0.97
N VAL A 117 8.55 15.88 1.16
CA VAL A 117 7.24 15.21 1.27
C VAL A 117 6.85 14.57 -0.07
N LEU A 118 7.01 15.27 -1.21
CA LEU A 118 6.75 14.70 -2.54
C LEU A 118 7.61 13.48 -2.85
N VAL A 119 8.91 13.56 -2.56
CA VAL A 119 9.86 12.47 -2.81
C VAL A 119 9.58 11.26 -1.91
N ASN A 120 8.95 11.45 -0.75
CA ASN A 120 8.60 10.35 0.16
C ASN A 120 7.22 9.75 -0.10
N PHE A 121 6.22 10.56 -0.42
CA PHE A 121 4.81 10.14 -0.44
C PHE A 121 4.11 10.35 -1.78
N GLY A 122 4.74 11.04 -2.73
CA GLY A 122 4.13 11.45 -3.99
C GLY A 122 3.28 12.70 -3.85
N ARG A 123 2.55 13.06 -4.90
CA ARG A 123 1.64 14.21 -4.86
C ARG A 123 0.50 13.99 -3.84
N PRO A 124 0.06 15.04 -3.13
CA PRO A 124 -1.08 14.92 -2.24
C PRO A 124 -2.39 14.78 -3.02
N GLU A 125 -3.41 14.23 -2.36
CA GLU A 125 -4.77 14.16 -2.92
C GLU A 125 -5.41 15.54 -2.96
N GLU A 126 -5.23 16.30 -1.89
CA GLU A 126 -5.79 17.65 -1.75
C GLU A 126 -4.71 18.62 -1.27
N THR A 127 -4.79 19.86 -1.76
CA THR A 127 -3.98 20.98 -1.30
C THR A 127 -4.89 22.15 -0.95
N ALA A 128 -4.75 22.67 0.27
CA ALA A 128 -5.50 23.82 0.77
C ALA A 128 -4.56 24.85 1.39
N TYR A 129 -4.94 26.14 1.39
CA TYR A 129 -4.21 27.17 2.11
C TYR A 129 -5.11 27.82 3.17
N PHE A 130 -4.62 27.93 4.40
CA PHE A 130 -5.32 28.50 5.54
C PHE A 130 -4.72 29.87 5.89
N PRO A 131 -5.34 30.99 5.47
CA PRO A 131 -4.73 32.32 5.58
C PRO A 131 -4.49 32.79 7.02
N LEU A 132 -5.38 32.43 7.96
CA LEU A 132 -5.25 32.80 9.37
C LEU A 132 -4.03 32.13 10.02
N MET A 133 -3.69 30.92 9.59
CA MET A 133 -2.52 30.18 10.08
C MET A 133 -1.26 30.47 9.26
N LYS A 134 -1.42 31.04 8.05
CA LYS A 134 -0.39 31.13 7.02
C LYS A 134 0.24 29.77 6.76
N ARG A 135 -0.61 28.78 6.48
CA ARG A 135 -0.19 27.41 6.22
C ARG A 135 -0.81 26.88 4.95
N GLU A 136 0.03 26.26 4.13
CA GLU A 136 -0.43 25.36 3.09
C GLU A 136 -0.51 23.95 3.68
N VAL A 137 -1.57 23.24 3.35
CA VAL A 137 -1.85 21.90 3.88
C VAL A 137 -1.98 20.95 2.72
N TRP A 138 -1.19 19.89 2.78
CA TRP A 138 -1.27 18.76 1.86
C TRP A 138 -1.88 17.58 2.57
N THR A 139 -2.91 17.00 1.97
CA THR A 139 -3.67 15.90 2.56
C THR A 139 -3.44 14.62 1.77
N TYR A 140 -3.21 13.53 2.51
CA TYR A 140 -3.09 12.17 2.00
C TYR A 140 -4.13 11.29 2.69
N ARG A 141 -4.96 10.62 1.91
CA ARG A 141 -5.83 9.55 2.40
C ARG A 141 -5.07 8.25 2.47
N TYR A 142 -5.28 7.50 3.55
CA TYR A 142 -4.65 6.21 3.74
C TYR A 142 -5.52 5.28 4.59
N LEU A 143 -5.25 3.97 4.47
CA LEU A 143 -5.91 2.92 5.23
C LEU A 143 -4.91 2.43 6.28
N GLU A 144 -5.16 2.77 7.53
CA GLU A 144 -4.31 2.36 8.64
C GLU A 144 -4.66 0.95 9.10
N ASP A 145 -3.64 0.11 9.25
CA ASP A 145 -3.76 -1.29 9.69
C ASP A 145 -4.83 -2.09 8.91
N ASP A 146 -5.02 -1.76 7.62
CA ASP A 146 -6.01 -2.34 6.72
C ASP A 146 -7.48 -2.19 7.19
N VAL A 147 -7.77 -1.30 8.15
CA VAL A 147 -9.08 -1.17 8.79
C VAL A 147 -9.57 0.26 8.89
N TRP A 148 -8.70 1.23 9.21
CA TRP A 148 -9.13 2.59 9.56
C TRP A 148 -8.84 3.57 8.43
N TYR A 149 -9.88 4.10 7.80
CA TYR A 149 -9.74 5.19 6.84
C TYR A 149 -9.37 6.49 7.58
N GLN A 150 -8.23 7.06 7.20
CA GLN A 150 -7.64 8.21 7.86
C GLN A 150 -7.11 9.20 6.82
N LEU A 151 -7.00 10.46 7.24
CA LEU A 151 -6.27 11.50 6.54
C LEU A 151 -5.01 11.84 7.31
N PHE A 152 -3.92 12.07 6.58
CA PHE A 152 -2.69 12.62 7.11
C PHE A 152 -2.38 13.95 6.42
N HIS A 153 -2.14 14.97 7.23
CA HIS A 153 -1.98 16.35 6.80
C HIS A 153 -0.56 16.83 7.10
N PHE A 154 0.08 17.44 6.10
CA PHE A 154 1.35 18.15 6.23
C PHE A 154 1.11 19.64 6.13
N TYR A 155 1.51 20.40 7.14
CA TYR A 155 1.35 21.85 7.21
C TYR A 155 2.67 22.54 6.90
N PHE A 156 2.75 23.25 5.78
CA PHE A 156 3.92 24.02 5.36
C PHE A 156 3.74 25.51 5.65
N ASP A 157 4.83 26.20 5.96
CA ASP A 157 4.84 27.66 5.92
C ASP A 157 4.96 28.22 4.49
N ASP A 158 4.92 29.55 4.37
CA ASP A 158 5.03 30.25 3.09
C ASP A 158 6.38 30.04 2.37
N THR A 159 7.40 29.53 3.07
CA THR A 159 8.70 29.14 2.49
C THR A 159 8.75 27.68 2.06
N GLY A 160 7.66 26.93 2.25
CA GLY A 160 7.58 25.51 1.89
C GLY A 160 8.23 24.57 2.91
N VAL A 161 8.52 25.03 4.14
CA VAL A 161 9.08 24.20 5.20
C VAL A 161 7.95 23.59 6.03
N LEU A 162 8.03 22.29 6.29
CA LEU A 162 7.09 21.55 7.12
C LEU A 162 7.11 22.10 8.55
N ARG A 163 5.96 22.46 9.09
CA ARG A 163 5.80 23.02 10.44
C ARG A 163 5.04 22.11 11.38
N ALA A 164 4.10 21.33 10.87
CA ALA A 164 3.33 20.39 11.68
C ALA A 164 2.77 19.26 10.81
N THR A 165 2.42 18.16 11.47
CA THR A 165 1.66 17.06 10.90
C THR A 165 0.41 16.81 11.73
N GLN A 166 -0.68 16.40 11.10
CA GLN A 166 -1.91 16.03 11.80
C GLN A 166 -2.51 14.79 11.16
N LYS A 167 -3.05 13.92 12.00
CA LYS A 167 -3.89 12.80 11.57
C LYS A 167 -5.34 13.09 11.96
N SER A 168 -6.29 12.76 11.10
CA SER A 168 -7.71 12.79 11.41
C SER A 168 -8.41 11.57 10.81
N PRO A 169 -9.59 11.18 11.33
CA PRO A 169 -10.48 10.30 10.59
C PRO A 169 -10.81 10.86 9.22
N ASP A 170 -11.15 9.96 8.30
CA ASP A 170 -11.61 10.32 6.98
C ASP A 170 -13.14 10.54 6.94
N PRO A 171 -13.62 11.77 6.71
CA PRO A 171 -15.04 12.08 6.68
C PRO A 171 -15.86 11.32 5.62
N LEU A 172 -15.23 10.81 4.55
CA LEU A 172 -15.92 10.03 3.53
C LEU A 172 -16.32 8.64 4.02
N HIS A 173 -15.62 8.13 5.03
CA HIS A 173 -15.81 6.81 5.61
C HIS A 173 -16.35 6.86 7.04
N GLU A 174 -16.58 8.05 7.59
CA GLU A 174 -17.37 8.22 8.80
C GLU A 174 -18.83 7.85 8.48
N HIS A 175 -19.26 6.67 8.92
CA HIS A 175 -20.67 6.32 8.94
C HIS A 175 -21.37 7.22 9.95
N ASN A 176 -22.16 8.18 9.48
CA ASN A 176 -23.11 8.94 10.31
C ASN A 176 -24.13 7.97 10.92
N GLY A 177 -23.78 7.36 12.06
CA GLY A 177 -24.73 6.70 12.95
C GLY A 177 -25.52 7.67 13.84
N ASN A 178 -25.29 8.98 13.71
CA ASN A 178 -25.87 10.02 14.55
C ASN A 178 -26.66 11.05 13.74
N ASP A 179 -27.75 10.58 13.11
CA ASP A 179 -28.97 11.40 12.96
C ASP A 179 -29.67 11.51 14.33
N GLN A 180 -29.02 12.16 15.31
CA GLN A 180 -29.68 12.66 16.51
C GLN A 180 -29.70 14.19 16.39
N PRO A 181 -30.85 14.80 16.05
CA PRO A 181 -31.00 16.24 16.23
C PRO A 181 -30.88 16.57 17.72
N PHE A 182 -30.30 17.74 18.00
CA PHE A 182 -30.05 18.34 19.31
C PHE A 182 -31.07 18.04 20.40
#